data_AF-A0A1A9ZYD7-F1
#
_entry.id   AF-A0A1A9ZYD7-F1
#
_cell.length_a   1.000
_cell.length_b   1.000
_cell.length_c   1.000
_cell.angle_alpha   90.00
_cell.angle_beta   90.00
_cell.angle_gamma   90.00
#
_symmetry.space_group_name_H-M   'P 1'
#
loop_
_entity.id
_entity.type
_entity.pdbx_description
1 polymer ?
#
loop_
_entity_poly.entity_id
_entity_poly.type
_entity_poly.pdbx_seq_one_letter_code
_entity_poly.pdbx_strand_id
1 'polypeptide(L)'
;MTSGVGGVNSGAGTLEGTLSKWTNVMKGWQYRFFVLDENAGLLSYYTSKEKMMKGVRRGCVRLKDAVIGIDDQEDNTFTITVDHKTFHFQAQHSEEREKWVRRLEDTIRRHANRSRMWESQSTFYLGGYHKDSSNKRANYLEILGRRVSEADAYLQLMIEQTNVIEKRIAAITDPNEKQKCKALQDNASYESTYILVEQLLLGFPH
;
A
#
# COMPACT_ATOMS: atom_id res chain seq x y z
N MET A 1 27.89 32.64 14.62
CA MET A 1 26.48 32.68 14.20
C MET A 1 26.41 32.26 12.74
N THR A 2 26.12 31.00 12.45
CA THR A 2 25.55 30.54 11.17
C THR A 2 24.90 29.19 11.42
N SER A 3 23.60 29.20 11.68
CA SER A 3 22.77 28.01 11.83
C SER A 3 22.50 27.45 10.43
N GLY A 4 23.02 26.25 10.14
CA GLY A 4 22.70 25.51 8.93
C GLY A 4 21.33 24.86 9.07
N VAL A 5 20.37 25.34 8.29
CA VAL A 5 19.01 24.83 8.18
C VAL A 5 19.05 23.41 7.61
N GLY A 6 18.69 22.43 8.44
CA GLY A 6 18.51 21.04 8.03
C GLY A 6 17.22 20.88 7.22
N GLY A 7 17.35 20.86 5.89
CA GLY A 7 16.27 20.49 4.99
C GLY A 7 15.89 19.03 5.18
N VAL A 8 14.70 18.78 5.73
CA VAL A 8 14.07 17.46 5.76
C VAL A 8 13.57 17.16 4.35
N ASN A 9 14.30 16.28 3.66
CA ASN A 9 13.94 15.73 2.37
C ASN A 9 12.66 14.88 2.56
N SER A 10 11.49 15.50 2.40
CA SER A 10 10.21 14.82 2.47
C SER A 10 10.03 14.06 1.17
N GLY A 11 10.29 12.74 1.19
CA GLY A 11 9.95 11.87 0.08
C GLY A 11 8.48 12.06 -0.30
N ALA A 12 8.21 12.26 -1.58
CA ALA A 12 6.87 12.47 -2.09
C ALA A 12 5.95 11.31 -1.66
N GLY A 13 5.06 11.57 -0.69
CA GLY A 13 4.11 10.58 -0.15
C GLY A 13 4.33 10.16 1.31
N THR A 14 5.22 10.81 2.06
CA THR A 14 5.35 10.59 3.51
C THR A 14 5.34 11.91 4.28
N LEU A 15 4.59 11.95 5.39
CA LEU A 15 4.59 13.06 6.35
C LEU A 15 5.04 12.56 7.72
N GLU A 16 6.10 13.15 8.26
CA GLU A 16 6.63 12.84 9.58
C GLU A 16 6.62 14.06 10.51
N GLY A 17 6.48 13.83 11.81
CA GLY A 17 6.45 14.91 12.80
C GLY A 17 6.04 14.45 14.19
N THR A 18 6.15 15.34 15.18
CA THR A 18 5.81 15.04 16.57
C THR A 18 4.44 15.61 16.90
N LEU A 19 3.53 14.78 17.40
CA LEU A 19 2.23 15.21 17.90
C LEU A 19 2.05 14.75 19.34
N SER A 20 1.28 15.51 20.10
CA SER A 20 0.78 15.07 21.40
C SER A 20 -0.43 14.15 21.17
N LYS A 21 -0.38 12.95 21.74
CA LYS A 21 -1.47 11.97 21.67
C LYS A 21 -2.03 11.72 23.06
N TRP A 22 -3.35 11.78 23.21
CA TRP A 22 -4.00 11.36 24.44
C TRP A 22 -3.85 9.85 24.66
N THR A 23 -3.44 9.45 25.87
CA THR A 23 -3.20 8.04 26.21
C THR A 23 -4.25 7.49 27.17
N ASN A 24 -4.35 8.04 28.37
CA ASN A 24 -5.41 7.74 29.35
C ASN A 24 -5.42 8.85 30.42
N VAL A 25 -6.40 8.80 31.33
CA VAL A 25 -6.54 9.79 32.42
C VAL A 25 -5.28 9.86 33.30
N MET A 26 -4.58 8.75 33.51
CA MET A 26 -3.40 8.69 34.37
C MET A 26 -2.14 9.30 33.74
N LYS A 27 -1.95 9.15 32.43
CA LYS A 27 -0.75 9.58 31.69
C LYS A 27 -0.97 10.84 30.84
N GLY A 28 -2.23 11.19 30.58
CA GLY A 28 -2.63 12.35 29.81
C GLY A 28 -2.09 12.37 28.37
N TRP A 29 -1.74 13.57 27.94
CA TRP A 29 -1.10 13.87 26.66
C TRP A 29 0.36 13.43 26.66
N GLN A 30 0.78 12.77 25.58
CA GLN A 30 2.14 12.26 25.43
C GLN A 30 2.68 12.58 24.04
N TYR A 31 3.87 13.16 23.99
CA TYR A 31 4.57 13.36 22.71
C TYR A 31 4.92 12.01 22.08
N ARG A 32 4.56 11.88 20.81
CA ARG A 32 4.84 10.71 19.98
C ARG A 32 5.28 11.18 18.61
N PHE A 33 6.22 10.43 18.03
CA PHE A 33 6.67 10.66 16.67
C PHE A 33 5.76 9.89 15.71
N PHE A 34 5.17 10.57 14.74
CA PHE A 34 4.24 10.01 13.78
C PHE A 34 4.86 9.99 12.39
N VAL A 35 4.49 8.97 11.63
CA VAL A 35 4.83 8.80 10.22
C VAL A 35 3.57 8.38 9.49
N LEU A 36 3.10 9.24 8.61
CA LEU A 36 2.02 8.97 7.66
C LEU A 36 2.62 8.46 6.36
N ASP A 37 2.31 7.22 6.00
CA ASP A 37 2.55 6.67 4.68
C ASP A 37 1.27 6.85 3.85
N GLU A 38 1.31 7.78 2.91
CA GLU A 38 0.17 8.14 2.09
C GLU A 38 -0.12 7.13 0.99
N ASN A 39 0.89 6.35 0.60
CA ASN A 39 0.77 5.34 -0.45
C ASN A 39 0.13 4.07 0.12
N ALA A 40 0.49 3.70 1.35
CA ALA A 40 -0.09 2.57 2.08
C ALA A 40 -1.39 2.93 2.84
N GLY A 41 -1.63 4.22 3.11
CA GLY A 41 -2.78 4.68 3.89
C GLY A 41 -2.64 4.31 5.37
N LEU A 42 -1.41 4.38 5.89
CA LEU A 42 -1.06 3.95 7.24
C LEU A 42 -0.49 5.11 8.05
N LEU A 43 -1.00 5.31 9.26
CA LEU A 43 -0.44 6.22 10.25
C LEU A 43 0.26 5.41 11.34
N SER A 44 1.58 5.43 11.35
CA SER A 44 2.42 4.76 12.35
C SER A 44 2.88 5.74 13.42
N TYR A 45 3.04 5.26 14.65
CA TYR A 45 3.60 6.07 15.73
C TYR A 45 4.61 5.34 16.60
N TYR A 46 5.52 6.14 17.15
CA TYR A 46 6.70 5.73 17.90
C TYR A 46 6.80 6.55 19.17
N THR A 47 7.47 6.02 20.19
CA THR A 47 7.68 6.77 21.44
C THR A 47 8.65 7.95 21.25
N SER A 48 9.52 7.90 20.23
CA SER A 48 10.44 8.97 19.84
C SER A 48 10.94 8.77 18.40
N LYS A 49 11.55 9.82 17.81
CA LYS A 49 12.23 9.74 16.51
C LYS A 49 13.37 8.72 16.51
N GLU A 50 14.12 8.63 17.60
CA GLU A 50 15.18 7.62 17.76
C GLU A 50 14.63 6.18 17.68
N LYS A 51 13.49 5.92 18.32
CA LYS A 51 12.83 4.61 18.25
C LYS A 51 12.31 4.29 16.85
N MET A 52 11.88 5.31 16.11
CA MET A 52 11.55 5.15 14.69
C MET A 52 12.79 4.77 13.87
N MET A 53 13.94 5.41 14.07
CA MET A 53 15.18 5.07 13.34
C MET A 53 15.64 3.64 13.62
N LYS A 54 15.36 3.14 14.84
CA LYS A 54 15.61 1.76 15.24
C LYS A 54 14.51 0.78 14.81
N GLY A 55 13.49 1.23 14.08
CA GLY A 55 12.37 0.40 13.60
C GLY A 55 11.38 -0.06 14.68
N VAL A 56 11.47 0.46 15.92
CA VAL A 56 10.66 0.01 17.06
C VAL A 56 9.29 0.69 17.07
N ARG A 57 8.38 0.21 16.21
CA ARG A 57 7.02 0.75 16.05
C ARG A 57 6.14 0.43 17.27
N ARG A 58 5.45 1.45 17.80
CA ARG A 58 4.55 1.29 18.96
C ARG A 58 3.11 0.95 18.56
N GLY A 59 2.68 1.44 17.41
CA GLY A 59 1.40 1.09 16.81
C GLY A 59 1.26 1.64 15.40
N CYS A 60 0.27 1.13 14.67
CA CYS A 60 -0.15 1.60 13.36
C CYS A 60 -1.67 1.66 13.28
N VAL A 61 -2.18 2.65 12.57
CA VAL A 61 -3.61 2.84 12.29
C VAL A 61 -3.81 2.83 10.79
N ARG A 62 -4.71 1.99 10.30
CA ARG A 62 -5.12 2.00 8.90
C ARG A 62 -6.15 3.12 8.73
N LEU A 63 -5.91 4.01 7.77
CA LEU A 63 -6.74 5.20 7.56
C LEU A 63 -7.93 4.96 6.62
N LYS A 64 -8.10 3.73 6.13
CA LYS A 64 -9.28 3.37 5.34
C LYS A 64 -10.53 3.60 6.20
N ASP A 65 -11.50 4.32 5.65
CA ASP A 65 -12.77 4.68 6.31
C ASP A 65 -12.62 5.47 7.63
N ALA A 66 -11.44 6.05 7.88
CA ALA A 66 -11.21 6.92 9.01
C ALA A 66 -11.95 8.26 8.84
N VAL A 67 -12.39 8.84 9.95
CA VAL A 67 -13.03 10.16 9.98
C VAL A 67 -12.18 11.11 10.80
N ILE A 68 -11.87 12.28 10.22
CA ILE A 68 -11.19 13.37 10.93
C ILE A 68 -12.25 14.27 11.57
N GLY A 69 -12.09 14.56 12.86
CA GLY A 69 -12.92 15.53 13.58
C GLY A 69 -12.08 16.71 14.01
N ILE A 70 -12.54 17.93 13.72
CA ILE A 70 -11.90 19.18 14.12
C ILE A 70 -12.86 19.89 15.09
N ASP A 71 -12.32 20.40 16.19
CA ASP A 71 -13.05 21.22 17.15
C ASP A 71 -12.81 22.71 16.80
N ASP A 72 -13.86 23.53 16.83
CA ASP A 72 -13.80 24.95 16.51
C ASP A 72 -13.32 25.81 17.71
N GLN A 73 -13.29 25.24 18.92
CA GLN A 73 -12.85 25.92 20.14
C GLN A 73 -11.34 25.83 20.37
N GLU A 74 -10.67 24.82 19.80
CA GLU A 74 -9.25 24.55 20.02
C GLU A 74 -8.48 24.47 18.70
N ASP A 75 -7.76 25.55 18.36
CA ASP A 75 -7.07 25.71 17.07
C ASP A 75 -5.94 24.70 16.79
N ASN A 76 -5.55 23.90 17.77
CA ASN A 76 -4.39 22.99 17.69
C ASN A 76 -4.78 21.51 17.85
N THR A 77 -6.05 21.19 18.11
CA THR A 77 -6.48 19.80 18.34
C THR A 77 -7.28 19.24 17.17
N PHE A 78 -7.20 17.92 17.03
CA PHE A 78 -7.99 17.17 16.06
C PHE A 78 -8.14 15.73 16.53
N THR A 79 -9.10 15.03 15.95
CA THR A 79 -9.36 13.62 16.25
C THR A 79 -9.34 12.77 14.99
N ILE A 80 -8.97 11.51 15.16
CA ILE A 80 -9.12 10.49 14.13
C ILE A 80 -9.98 9.38 14.71
N THR A 81 -11.11 9.10 14.08
CA THR A 81 -12.00 8.00 14.46
C THR A 81 -11.89 6.88 13.44
N VAL A 82 -11.54 5.67 13.89
CA VAL A 82 -11.42 4.45 13.07
C VAL A 82 -12.02 3.29 13.85
N ASP A 83 -12.86 2.46 13.23
CA ASP A 83 -13.47 1.27 13.85
C ASP A 83 -14.09 1.57 15.24
N HIS A 84 -14.88 2.65 15.34
CA HIS A 84 -15.50 3.13 16.58
C HIS A 84 -14.53 3.56 17.69
N LYS A 85 -13.23 3.71 17.37
CA LYS A 85 -12.21 4.18 18.29
C LYS A 85 -11.73 5.57 17.89
N THR A 86 -11.86 6.51 18.81
CA THR A 86 -11.42 7.90 18.62
C THR A 86 -10.05 8.13 19.27
N PHE A 87 -9.13 8.68 18.50
CA PHE A 87 -7.81 9.11 18.93
C PHE A 87 -7.75 10.63 18.93
N HIS A 88 -7.35 11.22 20.06
CA HIS A 88 -7.17 12.66 20.20
C HIS A 88 -5.71 13.05 20.00
N PHE A 89 -5.50 14.09 19.21
CA PHE A 89 -4.20 14.63 18.85
C PHE A 89 -4.17 16.15 19.10
N GLN A 90 -2.99 16.64 19.43
CA GLN A 90 -2.69 18.04 19.57
C GLN A 90 -1.36 18.34 18.86
N ALA A 91 -1.38 19.29 17.94
CA ALA A 91 -0.20 19.82 17.26
C ALA A 91 0.44 20.96 18.06
N GLN A 92 1.67 21.34 17.73
CA GLN A 92 2.33 22.47 18.41
C GLN A 92 1.70 23.81 18.01
N HIS A 93 1.30 23.92 16.75
CA HIS A 93 0.76 25.14 16.14
C HIS A 93 -0.42 24.81 15.21
N SER A 94 -1.29 25.78 14.96
CA SER A 94 -2.46 25.64 14.09
C SER A 94 -2.08 25.31 12.65
N GLU A 95 -0.98 25.89 12.14
CA GLU A 95 -0.43 25.58 10.82
C GLU A 95 0.01 24.10 10.73
N GLU A 96 0.64 23.58 11.78
CA GLU A 96 1.06 22.18 11.84
C GLU A 96 -0.17 21.26 11.88
N ARG A 97 -1.19 21.60 12.67
CA ARG A 97 -2.49 20.91 12.69
C ARG A 97 -3.07 20.86 11.28
N GLU A 98 -3.19 22.00 10.60
CA GLU A 98 -3.75 22.09 9.25
C GLU A 98 -2.98 21.25 8.23
N LYS A 99 -1.64 21.25 8.34
CA LYS A 99 -0.79 20.39 7.50
C LYS A 99 -1.10 18.92 7.72
N TRP A 100 -1.18 18.46 8.97
CA TRP A 100 -1.52 17.08 9.29
C TRP A 100 -2.92 16.70 8.82
N VAL A 101 -3.93 17.49 9.18
CA VAL A 101 -5.34 17.26 8.82
C VAL A 101 -5.48 17.17 7.30
N ARG A 102 -4.97 18.15 6.56
CA ARG A 102 -5.07 18.17 5.09
C ARG A 102 -4.49 16.91 4.45
N ARG A 103 -3.34 16.45 4.94
CA ARG A 103 -2.62 15.28 4.38
C ARG A 103 -3.29 13.97 4.77
N LEU A 104 -3.84 13.88 5.98
CA LEU A 104 -4.63 12.75 6.44
C LEU A 104 -5.93 12.63 5.65
N GLU A 105 -6.69 13.72 5.50
CA GLU A 105 -7.94 13.74 4.73
C GLU A 105 -7.73 13.34 3.27
N ASP A 106 -6.70 13.88 2.63
CA ASP A 106 -6.35 13.51 1.25
C ASP A 106 -6.01 12.02 1.15
N THR A 107 -5.24 11.49 2.09
CA THR A 107 -4.90 10.06 2.15
C THR A 107 -6.15 9.21 2.33
N ILE A 108 -7.01 9.53 3.30
CA ILE A 108 -8.27 8.83 3.56
C ILE A 108 -9.12 8.81 2.28
N ARG A 109 -9.29 9.96 1.63
CA ARG A 109 -10.08 10.10 0.40
C ARG A 109 -9.52 9.24 -0.73
N ARG A 110 -8.20 9.25 -0.95
CA ARG A 110 -7.55 8.43 -1.98
C ARG A 110 -7.74 6.93 -1.73
N HIS A 111 -7.62 6.49 -0.48
CA HIS A 111 -7.75 5.07 -0.12
C HIS A 111 -9.21 4.59 -0.06
N ALA A 112 -10.14 5.46 0.30
CA ALA A 112 -11.58 5.21 0.17
C ALA A 112 -11.99 5.08 -1.31
N ASN A 113 -11.52 6.00 -2.17
CA ASN A 113 -11.79 5.96 -3.61
C ASN A 113 -11.15 4.75 -4.28
N ARG A 114 -9.93 4.33 -3.90
CA ARG A 114 -9.31 3.12 -4.46
C ARG A 114 -10.15 1.87 -4.14
N SER A 115 -10.67 1.77 -2.92
CA SER A 115 -11.58 0.68 -2.53
C SER A 115 -12.90 0.74 -3.32
N ARG A 116 -13.49 1.93 -3.44
CA ARG A 116 -14.72 2.15 -4.21
C ARG A 116 -14.53 1.97 -5.70
N MET A 117 -13.37 2.29 -6.26
CA MET A 117 -13.06 2.04 -7.68
C MET A 117 -12.91 0.55 -7.93
N TRP A 118 -12.28 -0.22 -7.03
CA TRP A 118 -12.32 -1.67 -7.12
C TRP A 118 -13.76 -2.21 -7.02
N GLU A 119 -14.58 -1.65 -6.13
CA GLU A 119 -15.99 -2.03 -5.96
C GLU A 119 -16.90 -1.57 -7.13
N SER A 120 -16.63 -0.40 -7.71
CA SER A 120 -17.36 0.20 -8.84
C SER A 120 -16.95 -0.45 -10.16
N GLN A 121 -15.66 -0.76 -10.31
CA GLN A 121 -15.12 -1.46 -11.45
C GLN A 121 -15.51 -2.95 -11.39
N SER A 122 -15.55 -3.56 -10.20
CA SER A 122 -16.15 -4.89 -10.05
C SER A 122 -17.65 -4.87 -10.32
N THR A 123 -18.45 -3.92 -9.81
CA THR A 123 -19.88 -3.82 -10.15
C THR A 123 -20.16 -3.51 -11.63
N PHE A 124 -19.26 -2.78 -12.31
CA PHE A 124 -19.34 -2.52 -13.74
C PHE A 124 -18.98 -3.77 -14.58
N TYR A 125 -17.96 -4.53 -14.20
CA TYR A 125 -17.57 -5.77 -14.88
C TYR A 125 -18.38 -7.01 -14.44
N LEU A 126 -19.12 -6.92 -13.34
CA LEU A 126 -19.99 -7.94 -12.75
C LEU A 126 -21.48 -7.59 -12.95
N GLY A 127 -21.82 -6.94 -14.07
CA GLY A 127 -23.20 -6.73 -14.53
C GLY A 127 -24.17 -6.31 -13.42
N GLY A 128 -24.03 -5.08 -12.92
CA GLY A 128 -24.73 -4.62 -11.72
C GLY A 128 -26.19 -5.02 -11.63
N TYR A 129 -26.55 -5.79 -10.58
CA TYR A 129 -27.89 -5.84 -10.05
C TYR A 129 -27.87 -6.02 -8.53
N HIS A 130 -28.68 -5.19 -7.89
CA HIS A 130 -28.98 -5.24 -6.47
C HIS A 130 -29.82 -6.49 -6.14
N LYS A 131 -29.61 -6.99 -4.90
CA LYS A 131 -30.56 -7.77 -4.07
C LYS A 131 -30.71 -9.27 -4.41
N ASP A 132 -29.82 -10.10 -3.85
CA ASP A 132 -30.22 -11.16 -2.89
C ASP A 132 -29.02 -11.88 -2.24
N SER A 133 -29.16 -12.20 -0.96
CA SER A 133 -28.07 -12.52 0.00
C SER A 133 -27.50 -13.95 -0.09
N SER A 134 -28.05 -14.82 -0.93
CA SER A 134 -27.71 -16.26 -0.95
C SER A 134 -26.56 -16.63 -1.91
N ASN A 135 -26.22 -15.79 -2.89
CA ASN A 135 -25.39 -16.22 -4.03
C ASN A 135 -23.92 -15.73 -4.03
N LYS A 136 -23.43 -15.16 -2.92
CA LYS A 136 -22.08 -14.58 -2.83
C LYS A 136 -20.97 -15.58 -3.18
N ARG A 137 -21.04 -16.84 -2.73
CA ARG A 137 -19.98 -17.85 -2.92
C ARG A 137 -19.84 -18.32 -4.37
N ALA A 138 -20.96 -18.52 -5.08
CA ALA A 138 -20.94 -18.99 -6.47
C ALA A 138 -20.27 -17.95 -7.39
N ASN A 139 -20.53 -16.67 -7.13
CA ASN A 139 -20.01 -15.57 -7.92
C ASN A 139 -18.48 -15.37 -7.74
N TYR A 140 -17.95 -15.48 -6.51
CA TYR A 140 -16.49 -15.47 -6.30
C TYR A 140 -15.79 -16.67 -6.95
N LEU A 141 -16.40 -17.86 -6.89
CA LEU A 141 -15.85 -19.06 -7.52
C LEU A 141 -15.78 -18.94 -9.04
N GLU A 142 -16.77 -18.31 -9.66
CA GLU A 142 -16.80 -18.06 -11.10
C GLU A 142 -15.75 -17.02 -11.53
N ILE A 143 -15.58 -15.94 -10.75
CA ILE A 143 -14.53 -14.93 -10.97
C ILE A 143 -13.14 -15.54 -10.80
N LEU A 144 -12.94 -16.36 -9.76
CA LEU A 144 -11.69 -17.09 -9.58
C LEU A 144 -11.46 -18.07 -10.73
N GLY A 145 -12.50 -18.78 -11.18
CA GLY A 145 -12.44 -19.64 -12.35
C GLY A 145 -11.98 -18.89 -13.59
N ARG A 146 -12.54 -17.71 -13.86
CA ARG A 146 -12.14 -16.87 -15.00
C ARG A 146 -10.70 -16.38 -14.88
N ARG A 147 -10.27 -15.95 -13.69
CA ARG A 147 -8.87 -15.54 -13.44
C ARG A 147 -7.89 -16.69 -13.58
N VAL A 148 -8.28 -17.89 -13.17
CA VAL A 148 -7.49 -19.10 -13.37
C VAL A 148 -7.37 -19.40 -14.87
N SER A 149 -8.46 -19.31 -15.63
CA SER A 149 -8.41 -19.48 -17.09
C SER A 149 -7.60 -18.41 -17.82
N GLU A 150 -7.67 -17.15 -17.38
CA GLU A 150 -6.84 -16.07 -17.94
C GLU A 150 -5.35 -16.32 -17.65
N ALA A 151 -4.99 -16.69 -16.42
CA ALA A 151 -3.63 -17.07 -16.06
C ALA A 151 -3.14 -18.28 -16.86
N ASP A 152 -3.99 -19.28 -17.07
CA ASP A 152 -3.70 -20.46 -17.88
C ASP A 152 -3.43 -20.08 -19.34
N ALA A 153 -4.22 -19.18 -19.92
CA ALA A 153 -4.00 -18.67 -21.27
C ALA A 153 -2.67 -17.89 -21.40
N TYR A 154 -2.32 -17.07 -20.39
CA TYR A 154 -1.03 -16.37 -20.38
C TYR A 154 0.15 -17.33 -20.28
N LEU A 155 0.06 -18.34 -19.41
CA LEU A 155 1.08 -19.38 -19.30
C LEU A 155 1.23 -20.14 -20.62
N GLN A 156 0.12 -20.48 -21.27
CA GLN A 156 0.14 -21.17 -22.56
C GLN A 156 0.85 -20.36 -23.65
N LEU A 157 0.57 -19.05 -23.73
CA LEU A 157 1.24 -18.14 -24.66
C LEU A 157 2.75 -18.03 -24.36
N MET A 158 3.13 -17.97 -23.07
CA MET A 158 4.55 -17.94 -22.68
C MET A 158 5.27 -19.25 -22.99
N ILE A 159 4.61 -20.40 -22.79
CA ILE A 159 5.14 -21.72 -23.16
C ILE A 159 5.35 -21.78 -24.67
N GLU A 160 4.38 -21.30 -25.45
CA GLU A 160 4.48 -21.28 -26.90
C GLU A 160 5.63 -20.38 -27.38
N GLN A 161 5.78 -19.18 -26.80
CA GLN A 161 6.91 -18.31 -27.08
C GLN A 161 8.26 -18.93 -26.70
N THR A 162 8.34 -19.60 -25.55
CA THR A 162 9.54 -20.32 -25.11
C THR A 162 9.91 -21.42 -26.12
N ASN A 163 8.94 -22.23 -26.54
CA ASN A 163 9.15 -23.28 -27.55
C ASN A 163 9.59 -22.71 -28.91
N VAL A 164 9.05 -21.56 -29.32
CA VAL A 164 9.46 -20.87 -30.55
C VAL A 164 10.91 -20.39 -30.44
N ILE A 165 11.29 -19.81 -29.30
CA ILE A 165 12.66 -19.35 -29.04
C ILE A 165 13.64 -20.55 -29.04
N GLU A 166 13.29 -21.64 -28.37
CA GLU A 166 14.12 -22.85 -28.35
C GLU A 166 14.35 -23.44 -29.75
N LYS A 167 13.30 -23.51 -30.58
CA LYS A 167 13.42 -23.95 -31.96
C LYS A 167 14.31 -23.02 -32.78
N ARG A 168 14.21 -21.70 -32.59
CA ARG A 168 15.07 -20.72 -33.28
C ARG A 168 16.52 -20.86 -32.85
N ILE A 169 16.80 -21.06 -31.55
CA ILE A 169 18.15 -21.29 -31.02
C ILE A 169 18.72 -22.62 -31.54
N ALA A 170 17.90 -23.67 -31.63
CA ALA A 170 18.31 -24.96 -32.17
C ALA A 170 18.71 -24.87 -33.65
N ALA A 171 18.03 -24.02 -34.42
CA ALA A 171 18.27 -23.75 -35.83
C ALA A 171 19.49 -22.84 -36.11
N ILE A 172 20.12 -22.25 -35.07
CA ILE A 172 21.37 -21.49 -35.24
C ILE A 172 22.51 -22.48 -35.56
N THR A 173 23.13 -22.28 -36.72
CA THR A 173 24.23 -23.10 -37.24
C THR A 173 25.59 -22.69 -36.68
N ASP A 174 25.74 -21.42 -36.29
CA ASP A 174 26.98 -20.90 -35.70
C ASP A 174 27.09 -21.28 -34.20
N PRO A 175 28.13 -22.04 -33.80
CA PRO A 175 28.26 -22.53 -32.43
C PRO A 175 28.48 -21.40 -31.40
N ASN A 176 29.07 -20.28 -31.79
CA ASN A 176 29.38 -19.18 -30.87
C ASN A 176 28.12 -18.32 -30.58
N GLU A 177 27.30 -18.04 -31.59
CA GLU A 177 25.99 -17.41 -31.41
C GLU A 177 25.01 -18.30 -30.65
N LYS A 178 25.02 -19.61 -30.92
CA LYS A 178 24.19 -20.59 -30.21
C LYS A 178 24.50 -20.62 -28.71
N GLN A 179 25.78 -20.55 -28.33
CA GLN A 179 26.19 -20.47 -26.91
C GLN A 179 25.74 -19.17 -26.23
N LYS A 180 25.82 -18.02 -26.91
CA LYS A 180 25.36 -16.74 -26.37
C LYS A 180 23.85 -16.70 -26.15
N CYS A 181 23.06 -17.19 -27.11
CA CYS A 181 21.61 -17.24 -26.98
C CYS A 181 21.16 -18.19 -25.85
N LYS A 182 21.89 -19.30 -25.65
CA LYS A 182 21.60 -20.24 -24.56
C LYS A 182 21.86 -19.62 -23.17
N ALA A 183 22.96 -18.89 -23.01
CA ALA A 183 23.26 -18.18 -21.76
C ALA A 183 22.23 -17.09 -21.42
N LEU A 184 21.69 -16.39 -22.43
CA LEU A 184 20.61 -15.41 -22.24
C LEU A 184 19.28 -16.06 -21.84
N GLN A 185 18.97 -17.24 -22.38
CA GLN A 185 17.78 -18.02 -22.02
C GLN A 185 17.83 -18.49 -20.56
N ASP A 186 18.97 -18.98 -20.11
CA ASP A 186 19.16 -19.42 -18.73
C ASP A 186 18.95 -18.22 -17.78
N ASN A 187 19.55 -17.07 -18.08
CA ASN A 187 19.42 -15.86 -17.26
C ASN A 187 17.96 -15.34 -17.19
N ALA A 188 17.22 -15.37 -18.30
CA ALA A 188 15.81 -14.96 -18.34
C ALA A 188 14.88 -15.93 -17.58
N SER A 189 15.24 -17.22 -17.52
CA SER A 189 14.50 -18.22 -16.74
C SER A 189 14.68 -18.02 -15.23
N TYR A 190 15.89 -17.63 -14.79
CA TYR A 190 16.13 -17.28 -13.38
C TYR A 190 15.32 -16.05 -12.94
N GLU A 191 15.26 -15.00 -13.75
CA GLU A 191 14.47 -13.81 -13.44
C GLU A 191 12.95 -14.08 -13.43
N SER A 192 12.45 -14.89 -14.36
CA SER A 192 11.01 -15.23 -14.42
C SER A 192 10.58 -16.11 -13.24
N THR A 193 11.44 -17.05 -12.82
CA THR A 193 11.18 -17.85 -11.60
C THR A 193 11.24 -17.00 -10.35
N TYR A 194 12.14 -16.02 -10.28
CA TYR A 194 12.22 -15.09 -9.15
C TYR A 194 10.97 -14.21 -9.03
N ILE A 195 10.46 -13.67 -10.14
CA ILE A 195 9.24 -12.84 -10.18
C ILE A 195 8.00 -13.65 -9.81
N LEU A 196 7.87 -14.89 -10.29
CA LEU A 196 6.77 -15.78 -9.94
C LEU A 196 6.79 -16.14 -8.44
N VAL A 197 7.97 -16.39 -7.88
CA VAL A 197 8.15 -16.64 -6.44
C VAL A 197 7.82 -15.38 -5.63
N GLU A 198 8.22 -14.19 -6.08
CA GLU A 198 7.87 -12.91 -5.44
C GLU A 198 6.35 -12.65 -5.45
N GLN A 199 5.68 -12.88 -6.60
CA GLN A 199 4.23 -12.69 -6.73
C GLN A 199 3.43 -13.71 -5.90
N LEU A 200 3.92 -14.95 -5.77
CA LEU A 200 3.29 -15.97 -4.93
C LEU A 200 3.51 -15.73 -3.43
N LEU A 201 4.68 -15.22 -3.02
CA LEU A 201 5.00 -14.94 -1.62
C LEU A 201 4.42 -13.60 -1.12
N LEU A 202 4.22 -12.61 -2.00
CA LEU A 202 3.70 -11.29 -1.64
C LEU A 202 2.20 -11.10 -1.95
N GLY A 203 1.55 -12.09 -2.59
CA GLY A 203 0.15 -12.04 -3.02
C GLY A 203 -0.90 -12.53 -2.01
N PHE A 204 -0.51 -13.09 -0.86
CA PHE A 204 -1.45 -13.49 0.19
C PHE A 204 -1.48 -12.43 1.31
N PRO A 205 -2.62 -11.76 1.56
CA PRO A 205 -2.73 -10.81 2.65
C PRO A 205 -2.67 -11.56 3.99
N HIS A 206 -1.65 -11.26 4.79
CA HIS A 206 -1.62 -11.56 6.23
C HIS A 206 -2.43 -10.52 7.02
#